data_AF-A0A1M6BZU1-F1
#
_entry.id   AF-A0A1M6BZU1-F1
#
_cell.length_a   1.000
_cell.length_b   1.000
_cell.length_c   1.000
_cell.angle_alpha   90.00
_cell.angle_beta   90.00
_cell.angle_gamma   90.00
#
_symmetry.space_group_name_H-M   'P 1'
#
loop_
_entity.id
_entity.type
_entity.pdbx_description
1 polymer ?
#
loop_
_entity_poly.entity_id
_entity_poly.type
_entity_poly.pdbx_seq_one_letter_code
_entity_poly.pdbx_strand_id
1 'polypeptide(L)'
;MKSPQIKYRQQYRLFRVLGLALIFVCQAVAALALTGACVDCHTMHNSQGGSVMTFDGSATAGNMLLRGTSCGGCHADSTTLSVPKVNISTSSDVLAGGSFAWVLGAASPATPETPARETTGHDVADLGLAFDGLPPGFNSSTSGDIGTFSASTPLTCSGTYGCHGDHGENNKFNAMEGAHHTNAGNNGSTVLSGSTVGSSYRFLKGVKGIELNSSDGWAETTSDHNVYYGSVGDGDSSTISALCAQCHGDFHTRTEIGGTSSPWLRHPTDIDMSTLGGEFTYYGDTIEPVNSSAYSLEAPVAATVLASMTSASVLGNYDKQILTCVSCHRAHGSPYYKILRWDYPNSVAGCGICHTSKR
;
A
#
# COMPACT_ATOMS: atom_id res chain seq x y z
N MET A 1 -15.13 64.25 -32.39
CA MET A 1 -13.96 63.77 -31.61
C MET A 1 -14.47 62.94 -30.42
N LYS A 2 -14.32 61.61 -30.44
CA LYS A 2 -14.77 60.73 -29.34
C LYS A 2 -13.78 60.84 -28.18
N SER A 3 -14.29 61.13 -26.98
CA SER A 3 -13.53 61.43 -25.76
C SER A 3 -12.56 60.30 -25.36
N PRO A 4 -11.31 60.60 -24.97
CA PRO A 4 -10.29 59.63 -24.54
C PRO A 4 -10.69 58.77 -23.33
N GLN A 5 -11.70 59.19 -22.56
CA GLN A 5 -12.13 58.55 -21.30
C GLN A 5 -12.78 57.17 -21.49
N ILE A 6 -13.25 56.82 -22.70
CA ILE A 6 -13.93 55.55 -22.96
C ILE A 6 -12.94 54.38 -23.12
N LYS A 7 -11.73 54.64 -23.65
CA LYS A 7 -10.72 53.60 -23.92
C LYS A 7 -10.12 53.03 -22.63
N TYR A 8 -9.88 53.86 -21.62
CA TYR A 8 -9.32 53.43 -20.34
C TYR A 8 -10.30 52.53 -19.57
N ARG A 9 -11.60 52.84 -19.55
CA ARG A 9 -12.62 52.01 -18.87
C ARG A 9 -12.77 50.61 -19.45
N GLN A 10 -12.52 50.41 -20.76
CA GLN A 10 -12.55 49.08 -21.37
C GLN A 10 -11.32 48.23 -21.01
N GLN A 11 -10.15 48.85 -20.90
CA GLN A 11 -8.91 48.15 -20.51
C GLN A 11 -8.97 47.65 -19.06
N TYR A 12 -9.49 48.43 -18.12
CA TYR A 12 -9.67 47.99 -16.72
C TYR A 12 -10.71 46.87 -16.55
N ARG A 13 -11.74 46.81 -17.41
CA ARG A 13 -12.72 45.72 -17.41
C ARG A 13 -12.11 44.42 -17.94
N LEU A 14 -11.26 44.50 -18.97
CA LEU A 14 -10.58 43.35 -19.54
C LEU A 14 -9.56 42.75 -18.55
N PHE A 15 -8.78 43.58 -17.84
CA PHE A 15 -7.85 43.14 -16.80
C PHE A 15 -8.56 42.51 -15.58
N ARG A 16 -9.73 43.01 -15.18
CA ARG A 16 -10.53 42.40 -14.11
C ARG A 16 -11.09 41.04 -14.49
N VAL A 17 -11.56 40.87 -15.74
CA VAL A 17 -12.08 39.58 -16.22
C VAL A 17 -10.95 38.56 -16.40
N LEU A 18 -9.77 38.96 -16.90
CA LEU A 18 -8.59 38.09 -16.98
C LEU A 18 -8.05 37.70 -15.60
N GLY A 19 -8.04 38.61 -14.62
CA GLY A 19 -7.63 38.31 -13.25
C GLY A 19 -8.59 37.36 -12.52
N LEU A 20 -9.91 37.54 -12.70
CA LEU A 20 -10.93 36.62 -12.16
C LEU A 20 -10.89 35.25 -12.85
N ALA A 21 -10.64 35.20 -14.17
CA ALA A 21 -10.46 33.94 -14.90
C ALA A 21 -9.20 33.18 -14.45
N LEU A 22 -8.10 33.88 -14.15
CA LEU A 22 -6.87 33.26 -13.64
C LEU A 22 -7.07 32.66 -12.24
N ILE A 23 -7.85 33.33 -11.37
CA ILE A 23 -8.22 32.82 -10.04
C ILE A 23 -9.15 31.60 -10.15
N PHE A 24 -10.07 31.58 -11.12
CA PHE A 24 -10.94 30.42 -11.37
C PHE A 24 -10.19 29.23 -11.97
N VAL A 25 -9.23 29.46 -12.86
CA VAL A 25 -8.41 28.38 -13.45
C VAL A 25 -7.47 27.76 -12.41
N CYS A 26 -6.99 28.54 -11.43
CA CYS A 26 -6.16 28.02 -10.35
C CYS A 26 -6.92 27.11 -9.37
N GLN A 27 -8.25 27.21 -9.28
CA GLN A 27 -9.07 26.30 -8.46
C GLN A 27 -9.41 24.98 -9.16
N ALA A 28 -9.31 24.91 -10.50
CA ALA A 28 -9.71 23.73 -11.27
C ALA A 28 -8.66 22.61 -11.30
N VAL A 29 -7.48 22.83 -10.71
CA VAL A 29 -6.42 21.83 -10.55
C VAL A 29 -6.12 21.51 -9.09
N ALA A 30 -7.10 21.71 -8.20
CA ALA A 30 -7.09 21.06 -6.90
C ALA A 30 -7.18 19.55 -7.15
N ALA A 31 -6.02 18.90 -7.20
CA ALA A 31 -5.90 17.46 -7.18
C ALA A 31 -6.49 16.98 -5.85
N LEU A 32 -7.74 16.51 -5.88
CA LEU A 32 -8.40 15.88 -4.73
C LEU A 32 -7.76 14.48 -4.55
N ALA A 33 -6.61 14.42 -3.91
CA ALA A 33 -6.06 13.16 -3.40
C ALA A 33 -6.02 13.11 -1.86
N LEU A 34 -6.02 14.27 -1.20
CA LEU A 34 -6.12 14.40 0.25
C LEU A 34 -7.27 15.35 0.59
N THR A 35 -8.18 14.91 1.47
CA THR A 35 -9.25 15.72 2.04
C THR A 35 -8.81 16.19 3.44
N GLY A 36 -8.97 17.48 3.74
CA GLY A 36 -8.56 18.06 5.03
C GLY A 36 -7.96 19.46 4.89
N ALA A 37 -7.67 20.10 6.02
CA ALA A 37 -7.02 21.40 6.01
C ALA A 37 -5.50 21.24 5.93
N CYS A 38 -4.82 22.07 5.14
CA CYS A 38 -3.36 21.99 5.00
C CYS A 38 -2.64 22.08 6.36
N VAL A 39 -3.20 22.84 7.30
CA VAL A 39 -2.68 23.05 8.66
C VAL A 39 -2.69 21.78 9.54
N ASP A 40 -3.46 20.77 9.13
CA ASP A 40 -3.50 19.50 9.84
C ASP A 40 -2.17 18.76 9.63
N CYS A 41 -1.60 18.81 8.44
CA CYS A 41 -0.33 18.13 8.10
C CYS A 41 0.88 19.07 8.05
N HIS A 42 0.68 20.33 7.69
CA HIS A 42 1.75 21.31 7.50
C HIS A 42 1.69 22.44 8.52
N THR A 43 2.85 23.06 8.72
CA THR A 43 2.97 24.37 9.32
C THR A 43 3.58 25.36 8.31
N MET A 44 3.41 26.65 8.52
CA MET A 44 4.14 27.66 7.74
C MET A 44 5.54 27.90 8.29
N HIS A 45 5.71 27.75 9.61
CA HIS A 45 6.98 27.82 10.32
C HIS A 45 6.97 26.78 11.43
N ASN A 46 8.12 26.20 11.82
CA ASN A 46 8.17 25.37 13.03
C ASN A 46 8.14 26.19 14.34
N SER A 47 7.38 27.29 14.33
CA SER A 47 7.12 28.13 15.49
C SER A 47 5.81 28.90 15.28
N GLN A 48 4.87 28.72 16.20
CA GLN A 48 3.67 29.56 16.26
C GLN A 48 3.37 29.96 17.71
N GLY A 49 3.33 31.27 17.96
CA GLY A 49 3.14 31.80 19.32
C GLY A 49 4.27 31.44 20.30
N GLY A 50 5.48 31.13 19.78
CA GLY A 50 6.61 30.66 20.60
C GLY A 50 6.64 29.16 20.86
N SER A 51 5.64 28.41 20.39
CA SER A 51 5.57 26.95 20.50
C SER A 51 6.06 26.26 19.23
N VAL A 52 6.69 25.10 19.39
CA VAL A 52 7.02 24.17 18.29
C VAL A 52 5.74 23.62 17.65
N MET A 53 5.79 23.33 16.34
CA MET A 53 4.60 22.92 15.58
C MET A 53 4.62 21.47 15.12
N THR A 54 5.77 20.78 15.24
CA THR A 54 5.84 19.35 15.00
C THR A 54 5.08 18.55 16.06
N PHE A 55 4.57 17.38 15.68
CA PHE A 55 3.82 16.50 16.57
C PHE A 55 4.68 15.88 17.66
N ASP A 56 5.97 15.71 17.40
CA ASP A 56 6.96 15.17 18.35
C ASP A 56 7.56 16.24 19.28
N GLY A 57 7.15 17.52 19.12
CA GLY A 57 7.70 18.63 19.89
C GLY A 57 9.15 19.02 19.53
N SER A 58 9.70 18.49 18.44
CA SER A 58 11.03 18.84 17.94
C SER A 58 11.14 20.32 17.54
N ALA A 59 12.22 20.97 17.98
CA ALA A 59 12.59 22.30 17.50
C ALA A 59 13.08 22.28 16.03
N THR A 60 13.47 21.12 15.52
CA THR A 60 13.88 20.96 14.12
C THR A 60 12.64 20.91 13.23
N ALA A 61 12.58 21.77 12.22
CA ALA A 61 11.48 21.75 11.27
C ALA A 61 11.44 20.43 10.50
N GLY A 62 10.24 19.86 10.32
CA GLY A 62 10.04 18.71 9.45
C GLY A 62 10.30 19.06 7.98
N ASN A 63 10.65 18.05 7.19
CA ASN A 63 10.79 18.22 5.74
C ASN A 63 9.47 18.75 5.14
N MET A 64 9.56 19.63 4.14
CA MET A 64 8.39 20.26 3.51
C MET A 64 7.46 20.98 4.51
N LEU A 65 8.00 21.41 5.66
CA LEU A 65 7.26 21.99 6.78
C LEU A 65 6.12 21.09 7.28
N LEU A 66 6.30 19.78 7.17
CA LEU A 66 5.39 18.81 7.77
C LEU A 66 5.47 18.88 9.30
N ARG A 67 4.33 18.67 9.94
CA ARG A 67 4.23 18.55 11.39
C ARG A 67 4.70 17.16 11.87
N GLY A 68 4.58 16.13 11.04
CA GLY A 68 5.21 14.84 11.27
C GLY A 68 6.65 14.81 10.74
N THR A 69 7.61 14.43 11.60
CA THR A 69 9.04 14.30 11.24
C THR A 69 9.40 12.93 10.67
N SER A 70 8.48 11.96 10.75
CA SER A 70 8.52 10.66 10.08
C SER A 70 7.15 10.31 9.50
N CYS A 71 7.07 9.25 8.69
CA CYS A 71 5.78 8.71 8.23
C CYS A 71 4.91 8.30 9.45
N GLY A 72 5.52 7.68 10.47
CA GLY A 72 4.88 7.34 11.73
C GLY A 72 4.29 8.55 12.46
N GLY A 73 4.95 9.71 12.39
CA GLY A 73 4.46 10.95 12.99
C GLY A 73 3.07 11.38 12.50
N CYS A 74 2.65 10.96 11.30
CA CYS A 74 1.30 11.21 10.77
C CYS A 74 0.41 9.95 10.78
N HIS A 75 0.98 8.78 10.45
CA HIS A 75 0.27 7.53 10.20
C HIS A 75 0.23 6.55 11.39
N ALA A 76 0.86 6.87 12.52
CA ALA A 76 0.66 6.11 13.75
C ALA A 76 -0.77 6.31 14.30
N ASP A 77 -1.18 5.41 15.19
CA ASP A 77 -2.48 5.34 15.84
C ASP A 77 -2.85 6.58 16.68
N SER A 78 -1.86 7.34 17.16
CA SER A 78 -2.07 8.43 18.11
C SER A 78 -2.49 9.79 17.51
N THR A 79 -2.65 9.91 16.18
CA THR A 79 -2.96 11.21 15.55
C THR A 79 -4.44 11.36 15.19
N THR A 80 -5.00 12.57 15.33
CA THR A 80 -6.38 12.90 14.94
C THR A 80 -6.56 13.11 13.43
N LEU A 81 -5.52 12.85 12.64
CA LEU A 81 -5.53 13.03 11.19
C LEU A 81 -6.40 11.97 10.52
N SER A 82 -7.21 12.37 9.54
CA SER A 82 -7.96 11.44 8.66
C SER A 82 -7.05 10.84 7.59
N VAL A 83 -6.10 10.01 8.02
CA VAL A 83 -5.15 9.27 7.18
C VAL A 83 -5.14 7.79 7.58
N PRO A 84 -4.69 6.86 6.71
CA PRO A 84 -4.55 5.45 7.08
C PRO A 84 -3.66 5.30 8.32
N LYS A 85 -4.12 4.51 9.29
CA LYS A 85 -3.39 4.21 10.53
C LYS A 85 -2.71 2.87 10.41
N VAL A 86 -1.39 2.85 10.53
CA VAL A 86 -0.57 1.64 10.31
C VAL A 86 -0.08 0.99 11.60
N ASN A 87 -0.36 1.59 12.75
CA ASN A 87 0.00 1.08 14.08
C ASN A 87 -1.24 0.76 14.94
N ILE A 88 -2.25 0.09 14.36
CA ILE A 88 -3.52 -0.21 15.05
C ILE A 88 -3.66 -1.69 15.42
N SER A 89 -4.16 -1.99 16.61
CA SER A 89 -4.29 -3.37 17.11
C SER A 89 -5.74 -3.86 17.23
N THR A 90 -6.71 -2.96 17.08
CA THR A 90 -8.13 -3.30 17.06
C THR A 90 -8.48 -3.99 15.75
N SER A 91 -8.91 -5.25 15.82
CA SER A 91 -9.10 -6.12 14.65
C SER A 91 -10.07 -5.55 13.59
N SER A 92 -11.02 -4.69 13.99
CA SER A 92 -11.97 -4.02 13.08
C SER A 92 -11.31 -2.96 12.19
N ASP A 93 -10.15 -2.45 12.59
CA ASP A 93 -9.53 -1.28 11.98
C ASP A 93 -8.18 -1.61 11.32
N VAL A 94 -7.77 -2.88 11.38
CA VAL A 94 -6.53 -3.36 10.76
C VAL A 94 -6.67 -3.27 9.24
N LEU A 95 -5.74 -2.55 8.62
CA LEU A 95 -5.71 -2.34 7.18
C LEU A 95 -5.42 -3.64 6.41
N ALA A 96 -5.63 -3.62 5.09
CA ALA A 96 -5.28 -4.73 4.18
C ALA A 96 -3.85 -5.25 4.35
N GLY A 97 -2.90 -4.33 4.49
CA GLY A 97 -1.50 -4.60 4.74
C GLY A 97 -1.19 -5.06 6.16
N GLY A 98 -2.18 -5.10 7.07
CA GLY A 98 -1.95 -5.38 8.47
C GLY A 98 -1.50 -4.15 9.26
N SER A 99 -0.76 -4.39 10.35
CA SER A 99 -0.37 -3.34 11.30
C SER A 99 1.00 -3.62 11.92
N PHE A 100 1.74 -2.56 12.21
CA PHE A 100 2.99 -2.61 12.95
C PHE A 100 2.80 -2.82 14.45
N ALA A 101 1.57 -2.79 14.97
CA ALA A 101 1.30 -2.91 16.41
C ALA A 101 1.85 -4.20 17.03
N TRP A 102 1.98 -5.29 16.25
CA TRP A 102 2.53 -6.56 16.73
C TRP A 102 4.06 -6.57 16.81
N VAL A 103 4.76 -6.01 15.81
CA VAL A 103 6.22 -5.91 15.84
C VAL A 103 6.71 -4.85 16.83
N LEU A 104 5.99 -3.73 16.96
CA LEU A 104 6.18 -2.75 18.04
C LEU A 104 5.71 -3.28 19.40
N GLY A 105 4.99 -4.41 19.39
CA GLY A 105 4.24 -5.05 20.48
C GLY A 105 3.54 -4.09 21.42
N ALA A 106 2.84 -3.14 20.79
CA ALA A 106 1.64 -2.50 21.30
C ALA A 106 0.44 -3.48 21.34
N ALA A 107 0.58 -4.66 20.71
CA ALA A 107 -0.36 -5.77 20.77
C ALA A 107 0.36 -7.09 21.09
N SER A 108 -0.30 -7.98 21.83
CA SER A 108 0.19 -9.34 22.04
C SER A 108 0.01 -10.18 20.76
N PRO A 109 0.97 -11.04 20.40
CA PRO A 109 0.75 -12.07 19.38
C PRO A 109 -0.41 -12.99 19.76
N ALA A 110 -1.05 -13.61 18.76
CA ALA A 110 -2.25 -14.42 18.98
C ALA A 110 -1.98 -15.78 19.67
N THR A 111 -0.74 -16.28 19.68
CA THR A 111 -0.40 -17.61 20.20
C THR A 111 0.52 -17.59 21.43
N PRO A 112 0.41 -18.60 22.33
CA PRO A 112 1.25 -18.72 23.53
C PRO A 112 2.71 -19.05 23.22
N GLU A 113 2.96 -19.72 22.08
CA GLU A 113 4.28 -19.78 21.46
C GLU A 113 4.57 -18.40 20.92
N THR A 114 5.00 -17.48 21.80
CA THR A 114 5.23 -16.08 21.46
C THR A 114 6.15 -16.05 20.24
N PRO A 115 5.63 -15.76 19.03
CA PRO A 115 6.51 -15.45 17.92
C PRO A 115 7.36 -14.31 18.44
N ALA A 116 8.68 -14.44 18.32
CA ALA A 116 9.56 -13.31 18.61
C ALA A 116 8.99 -12.11 17.81
N ARG A 117 8.87 -10.94 18.43
CA ARG A 117 8.23 -9.74 17.82
C ARG A 117 8.72 -9.50 16.39
N GLU A 118 10.01 -9.80 16.18
CA GLU A 118 10.78 -9.81 14.94
C GLU A 118 10.22 -10.73 13.83
N THR A 119 9.19 -11.53 14.10
CA THR A 119 8.55 -12.45 13.14
C THR A 119 7.12 -12.07 12.80
N THR A 120 6.62 -10.96 13.37
CA THR A 120 5.22 -10.53 13.27
C THR A 120 5.03 -9.28 12.39
N GLY A 121 6.11 -8.70 11.88
CA GLY A 121 6.04 -7.55 10.97
C GLY A 121 7.40 -7.19 10.39
N HIS A 122 7.40 -6.20 9.51
CA HIS A 122 8.64 -5.60 9.03
C HIS A 122 9.15 -4.54 10.02
N ASP A 123 10.47 -4.53 10.24
CA ASP A 123 11.14 -3.53 11.06
C ASP A 123 11.37 -2.25 10.25
N VAL A 124 10.63 -1.19 10.57
CA VAL A 124 10.68 0.08 9.83
C VAL A 124 11.23 1.21 10.71
N ALA A 125 12.31 1.86 10.25
CA ALA A 125 12.99 2.93 10.97
C ALA A 125 12.10 4.14 11.30
N ASP A 126 11.09 4.41 10.47
CA ASP A 126 10.10 5.47 10.70
C ASP A 126 9.28 5.30 11.98
N LEU A 127 9.25 4.09 12.54
CA LEU A 127 8.55 3.72 13.77
C LEU A 127 9.53 3.44 14.93
N GLY A 128 10.82 3.76 14.76
CA GLY A 128 11.85 3.53 15.78
C GLY A 128 12.34 2.09 15.88
N LEU A 129 12.02 1.24 14.90
CA LEU A 129 12.56 -0.11 14.77
C LEU A 129 13.84 -0.06 13.92
N ALA A 130 14.89 -0.76 14.32
CA ALA A 130 16.11 -0.86 13.54
C ALA A 130 16.36 -2.31 13.15
N PHE A 131 16.50 -2.57 11.86
CA PHE A 131 16.98 -3.83 11.33
C PHE A 131 18.28 -3.58 10.56
N ASP A 132 19.36 -4.15 11.07
CA ASP A 132 20.71 -4.03 10.50
C ASP A 132 21.12 -5.35 9.83
N GLY A 133 20.33 -5.78 8.83
CA GLY A 133 20.55 -7.03 8.12
C GLY A 133 20.10 -6.99 6.66
N LEU A 134 20.36 -8.07 5.94
CA LEU A 134 19.75 -8.29 4.62
C LEU A 134 18.33 -8.86 4.80
N PRO A 135 17.38 -8.45 3.96
CA PRO A 135 16.09 -9.11 3.89
C PRO A 135 16.28 -10.62 3.65
N PRO A 136 15.44 -11.49 4.27
CA PRO A 136 15.47 -12.91 3.97
C PRO A 136 15.35 -13.16 2.46
N GLY A 137 16.20 -14.02 1.91
CA GLY A 137 16.17 -14.38 0.48
C GLY A 137 16.49 -13.20 -0.44
N PHE A 138 17.24 -12.21 0.05
CA PHE A 138 17.73 -11.11 -0.78
C PHE A 138 18.65 -11.64 -1.87
N ASN A 139 18.33 -11.25 -3.11
CA ASN A 139 19.08 -11.61 -4.28
C ASN A 139 19.23 -10.37 -5.18
N SER A 140 20.47 -9.91 -5.34
CA SER A 140 20.76 -8.71 -6.15
C SER A 140 20.45 -8.88 -7.64
N SER A 141 20.23 -10.10 -8.12
CA SER A 141 19.85 -10.35 -9.51
C SER A 141 18.35 -10.10 -9.77
N THR A 142 17.54 -9.98 -8.72
CA THR A 142 16.08 -9.82 -8.81
C THR A 142 15.60 -8.55 -8.11
N SER A 143 16.52 -7.72 -7.66
CA SER A 143 16.25 -6.60 -6.75
C SER A 143 15.61 -5.37 -7.40
N GLY A 144 15.29 -5.46 -8.69
CA GLY A 144 14.63 -4.40 -9.45
C GLY A 144 15.30 -3.03 -9.27
N ASP A 145 14.48 -2.02 -8.99
CA ASP A 145 14.92 -0.63 -8.83
C ASP A 145 15.66 -0.38 -7.51
N ILE A 146 15.51 -1.25 -6.51
CA ILE A 146 16.26 -1.16 -5.24
C ILE A 146 17.75 -1.43 -5.46
N GLY A 147 18.09 -2.25 -6.47
CA GLY A 147 19.49 -2.58 -6.77
C GLY A 147 20.17 -3.31 -5.61
N THR A 148 21.21 -2.76 -5.02
CA THR A 148 21.92 -3.43 -3.90
C THR A 148 21.36 -2.98 -2.56
N PHE A 149 20.86 -3.93 -1.77
CA PHE A 149 20.48 -3.68 -0.38
C PHE A 149 21.73 -3.67 0.50
N SER A 150 21.94 -2.58 1.24
CA SER A 150 23.01 -2.51 2.23
C SER A 150 22.50 -3.04 3.57
N ALA A 151 23.19 -4.01 4.15
CA ALA A 151 22.86 -4.52 5.48
C ALA A 151 22.95 -3.45 6.59
N SER A 152 23.60 -2.32 6.32
CA SER A 152 23.71 -1.19 7.25
C SER A 152 22.68 -0.10 7.01
N THR A 153 21.71 -0.32 6.13
CA THR A 153 20.67 0.68 5.85
C THR A 153 19.30 0.09 6.20
N PRO A 154 18.59 0.70 7.16
CA PRO A 154 17.33 0.16 7.60
C PRO A 154 16.23 0.39 6.56
N LEU A 155 15.24 -0.51 6.56
CA LEU A 155 13.98 -0.35 5.86
C LEU A 155 13.23 0.88 6.39
N THR A 156 12.70 1.70 5.48
CA THR A 156 11.89 2.88 5.77
C THR A 156 10.49 2.72 5.17
N CYS A 157 9.55 3.62 5.49
CA CYS A 157 8.25 3.60 4.81
C CYS A 157 8.40 3.91 3.31
N SER A 158 9.29 4.84 2.97
CA SER A 158 9.56 5.26 1.60
C SER A 158 11.02 5.63 1.35
N GLY A 159 11.37 5.78 0.07
CA GLY A 159 12.73 6.06 -0.40
C GLY A 159 13.41 4.82 -0.95
N THR A 160 14.72 4.87 -1.16
CA THR A 160 15.50 3.80 -1.82
C THR A 160 15.24 2.40 -1.31
N TYR A 161 15.11 2.25 0.01
CA TYR A 161 14.87 0.95 0.65
C TYR A 161 13.47 0.83 1.24
N GLY A 162 12.56 1.78 0.96
CA GLY A 162 11.19 1.74 1.46
C GLY A 162 10.25 1.01 0.51
N CYS A 163 9.10 0.56 1.02
CA CYS A 163 8.09 -0.09 0.18
C CYS A 163 7.32 0.90 -0.70
N HIS A 164 7.14 2.13 -0.22
CA HIS A 164 6.42 3.19 -0.91
C HIS A 164 7.36 4.20 -1.56
N GLY A 165 6.86 4.95 -2.54
CA GLY A 165 7.60 6.05 -3.14
C GLY A 165 8.56 5.60 -4.23
N ASP A 166 9.50 6.49 -4.55
CA ASP A 166 10.52 6.27 -5.55
C ASP A 166 11.79 5.66 -4.96
N HIS A 167 12.18 4.46 -5.41
CA HIS A 167 13.44 3.83 -4.98
C HIS A 167 14.69 4.58 -5.51
N GLY A 168 14.54 5.49 -6.48
CA GLY A 168 15.62 6.39 -6.90
C GLY A 168 15.92 7.52 -5.91
N GLU A 169 15.09 7.73 -4.88
CA GLU A 169 15.19 8.87 -3.98
C GLU A 169 15.53 8.42 -2.54
N ASN A 170 16.73 8.78 -2.07
CA ASN A 170 17.18 8.38 -0.73
C ASN A 170 16.34 9.02 0.39
N ASN A 171 15.85 10.26 0.17
CA ASN A 171 15.05 10.95 1.17
C ASN A 171 13.59 10.48 1.08
N LYS A 172 13.12 9.82 2.14
CA LYS A 172 11.75 9.29 2.25
C LYS A 172 10.64 10.27 1.90
N PHE A 173 10.79 11.56 2.23
CA PHE A 173 9.77 12.57 1.91
C PHE A 173 9.86 13.03 0.45
N ASN A 174 11.07 13.15 -0.11
CA ASN A 174 11.25 13.46 -1.53
C ASN A 174 10.73 12.32 -2.41
N ALA A 175 10.93 11.07 -1.99
CA ALA A 175 10.41 9.88 -2.66
C ALA A 175 8.87 9.86 -2.78
N MET A 176 8.18 10.67 -1.98
CA MET A 176 6.72 10.82 -1.96
C MET A 176 6.26 12.20 -2.42
N GLU A 177 7.18 13.05 -2.89
CA GLU A 177 6.90 14.45 -3.18
C GLU A 177 5.78 14.60 -4.20
N GLY A 178 4.78 15.42 -3.88
CA GLY A 178 3.59 15.64 -4.70
C GLY A 178 2.62 14.47 -4.76
N ALA A 179 3.10 13.22 -4.68
CA ALA A 179 2.30 12.01 -4.83
C ALA A 179 1.09 11.96 -3.90
N HIS A 180 1.30 12.32 -2.62
CA HIS A 180 0.22 12.42 -1.63
C HIS A 180 -0.93 13.34 -2.06
N HIS A 181 -0.66 14.41 -2.82
CA HIS A 181 -1.68 15.31 -3.35
C HIS A 181 -2.22 14.88 -4.72
N THR A 182 -1.62 13.89 -5.37
CA THR A 182 -1.96 13.50 -6.74
C THR A 182 -2.46 12.07 -6.88
N ASN A 183 -2.73 11.33 -5.78
CA ASN A 183 -3.51 10.07 -5.82
C ASN A 183 -4.99 10.34 -6.17
N ALA A 184 -5.20 11.03 -7.28
CA ALA A 184 -6.49 11.33 -7.81
C ALA A 184 -7.04 10.05 -8.45
N GLY A 185 -8.01 9.44 -7.78
CA GLY A 185 -8.93 8.53 -8.44
C GLY A 185 -8.90 7.08 -7.95
N ASN A 186 -7.90 6.64 -7.20
CA ASN A 186 -7.92 5.26 -6.69
C ASN A 186 -8.83 5.11 -5.46
N ASN A 187 -10.12 5.40 -5.66
CA ASN A 187 -11.16 5.32 -4.66
C ASN A 187 -12.23 4.34 -5.12
N GLY A 188 -11.84 3.06 -5.21
CA GLY A 188 -12.75 1.97 -5.51
C GLY A 188 -13.04 1.67 -6.97
N SER A 189 -12.50 2.38 -7.97
CA SER A 189 -12.80 2.05 -9.38
C SER A 189 -11.76 2.47 -10.43
N THR A 190 -10.81 3.34 -10.10
CA THR A 190 -9.82 3.79 -11.08
C THR A 190 -8.64 2.85 -11.12
N VAL A 191 -8.33 2.33 -12.30
CA VAL A 191 -7.09 1.62 -12.56
C VAL A 191 -5.96 2.63 -12.70
N LEU A 192 -5.02 2.59 -11.77
CA LEU A 192 -3.83 3.43 -11.79
C LEU A 192 -2.79 2.89 -12.80
N SER A 193 -2.11 3.79 -13.52
CA SER A 193 -1.20 3.44 -14.62
C SER A 193 0.13 2.83 -14.17
N GLY A 194 0.54 3.07 -12.93
CA GLY A 194 1.86 2.72 -12.38
C GLY A 194 2.99 3.69 -12.77
N SER A 195 2.73 4.72 -13.61
CA SER A 195 3.81 5.53 -14.22
C SER A 195 4.54 6.48 -13.28
N THR A 196 3.88 6.93 -12.20
CA THR A 196 4.46 7.77 -11.15
C THR A 196 4.05 7.24 -9.79
N VAL A 197 4.68 7.70 -8.72
CA VAL A 197 4.29 7.33 -7.34
C VAL A 197 2.80 7.62 -7.10
N GLY A 198 2.34 8.82 -7.45
CA GLY A 198 0.93 9.23 -7.27
C GLY A 198 -0.06 8.52 -8.21
N SER A 199 0.43 7.87 -9.27
CA SER A 199 -0.38 7.07 -10.18
C SER A 199 -0.10 5.58 -10.05
N SER A 200 0.37 5.12 -8.88
CA SER A 200 0.60 3.71 -8.57
C SER A 200 -0.21 3.27 -7.37
N TYR A 201 -0.63 2.01 -7.36
CA TYR A 201 -1.45 1.44 -6.29
C TYR A 201 -0.76 1.63 -4.92
N ARG A 202 -1.43 2.32 -3.99
CA ARG A 202 -0.94 2.66 -2.65
C ARG A 202 0.46 3.29 -2.63
N PHE A 203 0.77 4.12 -3.64
CA PHE A 203 2.08 4.75 -3.81
C PHE A 203 3.26 3.78 -3.97
N LEU A 204 2.98 2.53 -4.34
CA LEU A 204 3.99 1.52 -4.64
C LEU A 204 4.40 1.68 -6.10
N LYS A 205 5.41 2.52 -6.38
CA LYS A 205 5.74 2.98 -7.75
C LYS A 205 5.84 1.79 -8.73
N GLY A 206 5.07 1.85 -9.82
CA GLY A 206 5.03 0.80 -10.84
C GLY A 206 3.95 -0.28 -10.61
N VAL A 207 3.48 -0.46 -9.38
CA VAL A 207 2.47 -1.47 -9.05
C VAL A 207 1.07 -1.00 -9.44
N LYS A 208 0.30 -1.89 -10.05
CA LYS A 208 -1.08 -1.66 -10.45
C LYS A 208 -2.07 -2.31 -9.48
N GLY A 209 -3.26 -1.73 -9.41
CA GLY A 209 -4.34 -2.20 -8.56
C GLY A 209 -5.45 -1.17 -8.47
N ILE A 210 -6.51 -1.55 -7.77
CA ILE A 210 -7.60 -0.68 -7.37
C ILE A 210 -7.63 -0.69 -5.84
N GLU A 211 -7.59 0.49 -5.24
CA GLU A 211 -7.73 0.66 -3.80
C GLU A 211 -9.19 0.55 -3.39
N LEU A 212 -9.44 0.04 -2.19
CA LEU A 212 -10.74 0.15 -1.53
C LEU A 212 -11.24 1.60 -1.54
N ASN A 213 -12.55 1.80 -1.50
CA ASN A 213 -13.12 3.13 -1.40
C ASN A 213 -12.97 3.67 0.03
N SER A 214 -12.10 4.66 0.22
CA SER A 214 -11.76 5.13 1.56
C SER A 214 -12.76 6.11 2.17
N SER A 215 -13.95 6.29 1.56
CA SER A 215 -14.96 7.24 2.05
C SER A 215 -15.50 6.89 3.43
N ASP A 216 -15.58 5.60 3.75
CA ASP A 216 -16.11 5.09 5.03
C ASP A 216 -15.01 4.57 5.97
N GLY A 217 -13.74 4.74 5.61
CA GLY A 217 -12.59 4.31 6.39
C GLY A 217 -11.56 3.56 5.55
N TRP A 218 -10.61 2.91 6.20
CA TRP A 218 -9.49 2.21 5.53
C TRP A 218 -9.49 0.70 5.75
N ALA A 219 -10.50 0.18 6.47
CA ALA A 219 -10.68 -1.24 6.72
C ALA A 219 -11.38 -1.89 5.52
N GLU A 220 -10.93 -3.08 5.13
CA GLU A 220 -11.54 -3.82 4.02
C GLU A 220 -12.79 -4.58 4.48
N THR A 221 -13.75 -4.67 3.58
CA THR A 221 -14.89 -5.59 3.67
C THR A 221 -14.93 -6.45 2.41
N THR A 222 -15.69 -7.55 2.41
CA THR A 222 -15.85 -8.38 1.20
C THR A 222 -16.55 -7.67 0.03
N SER A 223 -17.16 -6.51 0.30
CA SER A 223 -17.83 -5.66 -0.68
C SER A 223 -17.09 -4.36 -0.98
N ASP A 224 -15.96 -4.12 -0.31
CA ASP A 224 -15.10 -2.96 -0.53
C ASP A 224 -13.68 -3.28 -0.05
N HIS A 225 -12.85 -3.71 -0.99
CA HIS A 225 -11.50 -4.22 -0.75
C HIS A 225 -10.56 -3.80 -1.86
N ASN A 226 -9.27 -4.02 -1.63
CA ASN A 226 -8.27 -3.82 -2.66
C ASN A 226 -8.36 -4.89 -3.74
N VAL A 227 -8.31 -4.47 -5.01
CA VAL A 227 -8.09 -5.36 -6.14
C VAL A 227 -6.63 -5.27 -6.55
N TYR A 228 -5.89 -6.35 -6.36
CA TYR A 228 -4.48 -6.44 -6.73
C TYR A 228 -4.35 -6.80 -8.21
N TYR A 229 -3.39 -6.19 -8.91
CA TYR A 229 -2.95 -6.69 -10.20
C TYR A 229 -1.99 -7.87 -10.02
N GLY A 230 -2.22 -8.93 -10.80
CA GLY A 230 -1.39 -10.12 -10.85
C GLY A 230 -1.11 -10.53 -12.29
N SER A 231 -0.08 -11.33 -12.49
CA SER A 231 0.27 -11.92 -13.78
C SER A 231 0.66 -13.38 -13.57
N VAL A 232 0.66 -14.18 -14.64
CA VAL A 232 1.15 -15.55 -14.57
C VAL A 232 2.65 -15.54 -14.83
N GLY A 233 3.42 -16.02 -13.87
CA GLY A 233 4.88 -15.96 -13.92
C GLY A 233 5.47 -14.76 -13.19
N ASP A 234 6.79 -14.76 -13.07
CA ASP A 234 7.59 -13.84 -12.25
C ASP A 234 8.15 -12.64 -13.04
N GLY A 235 7.74 -12.47 -14.31
CA GLY A 235 8.32 -11.46 -15.20
C GLY A 235 7.63 -10.08 -15.22
N ASP A 236 6.46 -9.93 -14.60
CA ASP A 236 5.70 -8.67 -14.63
C ASP A 236 5.97 -7.81 -13.39
N SER A 237 6.77 -6.76 -13.59
CA SER A 237 7.17 -5.82 -12.54
C SER A 237 6.04 -4.94 -12.01
N SER A 238 4.85 -4.96 -12.64
CA SER A 238 3.70 -4.18 -12.17
C SER A 238 2.81 -4.90 -11.16
N THR A 239 3.20 -6.12 -10.75
CA THR A 239 2.51 -6.92 -9.73
C THR A 239 3.03 -6.62 -8.33
N ILE A 240 2.19 -6.84 -7.31
CA ILE A 240 2.62 -6.73 -5.91
C ILE A 240 3.66 -7.79 -5.54
N SER A 241 3.59 -8.99 -6.13
CA SER A 241 4.59 -10.06 -5.92
C SER A 241 5.97 -9.62 -6.38
N ALA A 242 6.06 -8.97 -7.55
CA ALA A 242 7.33 -8.46 -8.07
C ALA A 242 7.91 -7.33 -7.22
N LEU A 243 7.08 -6.49 -6.59
CA LEU A 243 7.57 -5.52 -5.60
C LEU A 243 8.22 -6.23 -4.41
N CYS A 244 7.55 -7.23 -3.81
CA CYS A 244 8.11 -8.00 -2.70
C CYS A 244 9.44 -8.67 -3.10
N ALA A 245 9.53 -9.15 -4.34
CA ALA A 245 10.72 -9.82 -4.88
C ALA A 245 11.96 -8.91 -5.00
N GLN A 246 11.78 -7.58 -4.98
CA GLN A 246 12.92 -6.64 -4.99
C GLN A 246 13.79 -6.79 -3.73
N CYS A 247 13.20 -7.23 -2.61
CA CYS A 247 13.92 -7.58 -1.39
C CYS A 247 13.98 -9.10 -1.13
N HIS A 248 12.99 -9.86 -1.61
CA HIS A 248 12.80 -11.29 -1.29
C HIS A 248 12.87 -12.21 -2.51
N GLY A 249 13.82 -11.93 -3.42
CA GLY A 249 13.98 -12.59 -4.71
C GLY A 249 13.94 -14.12 -4.71
N ASP A 250 14.63 -14.74 -3.75
CA ASP A 250 14.73 -16.21 -3.65
C ASP A 250 13.40 -16.88 -3.29
N PHE A 251 12.39 -16.11 -2.88
CA PHE A 251 11.05 -16.60 -2.58
C PHE A 251 10.08 -16.45 -3.75
N HIS A 252 10.48 -15.78 -4.84
CA HIS A 252 9.58 -15.40 -5.94
C HIS A 252 9.95 -16.06 -7.26
N THR A 253 11.24 -16.08 -7.62
CA THR A 253 11.63 -16.53 -8.96
C THR A 253 11.37 -18.02 -9.17
N ARG A 254 10.97 -18.40 -10.38
CA ARG A 254 10.66 -19.80 -10.75
C ARG A 254 11.84 -20.73 -10.46
N THR A 255 13.06 -20.28 -10.69
CA THR A 255 14.26 -21.07 -10.41
C THR A 255 14.40 -21.34 -8.91
N GLU A 256 14.29 -20.30 -8.08
CA GLU A 256 14.54 -20.40 -6.64
C GLU A 256 13.40 -21.10 -5.87
N ILE A 257 12.17 -21.10 -6.41
CA ILE A 257 11.06 -21.88 -5.84
C ILE A 257 11.04 -23.35 -6.29
N GLY A 258 11.97 -23.79 -7.16
CA GLY A 258 12.07 -25.18 -7.60
C GLY A 258 11.34 -25.52 -8.91
N GLY A 259 11.03 -24.52 -9.74
CA GLY A 259 10.52 -24.67 -11.11
C GLY A 259 9.04 -24.34 -11.28
N THR A 260 8.45 -24.84 -12.37
CA THR A 260 7.05 -24.59 -12.76
C THR A 260 6.10 -25.74 -12.42
N SER A 261 6.62 -26.82 -11.84
CA SER A 261 5.85 -28.02 -11.49
C SER A 261 6.25 -28.58 -10.13
N SER A 262 5.30 -29.24 -9.47
CA SER A 262 5.56 -30.01 -8.25
C SER A 262 6.63 -31.11 -8.45
N PRO A 263 7.44 -31.43 -7.42
CA PRO A 263 7.49 -30.77 -6.11
C PRO A 263 8.27 -29.45 -6.17
N TRP A 264 7.70 -28.40 -5.57
CA TRP A 264 8.39 -27.12 -5.41
C TRP A 264 9.27 -27.12 -4.15
N LEU A 265 10.37 -26.37 -4.20
CA LEU A 265 11.19 -26.06 -3.02
C LEU A 265 10.47 -25.09 -2.08
N ARG A 266 9.64 -24.19 -2.63
CA ARG A 266 8.86 -23.18 -1.91
C ARG A 266 7.45 -23.08 -2.48
N HIS A 267 6.49 -22.57 -1.70
CA HIS A 267 5.14 -22.39 -2.22
C HIS A 267 5.17 -21.41 -3.40
N PRO A 268 4.59 -21.76 -4.56
CA PRO A 268 4.64 -20.87 -5.70
C PRO A 268 3.75 -19.64 -5.51
N THR A 269 4.13 -18.55 -6.17
CA THR A 269 3.30 -17.36 -6.42
C THR A 269 3.11 -17.18 -7.93
N ASP A 270 2.27 -16.23 -8.30
CA ASP A 270 1.95 -15.83 -9.68
C ASP A 270 1.47 -17.02 -10.54
N ILE A 271 0.66 -17.87 -9.92
CA ILE A 271 -0.03 -18.98 -10.58
C ILE A 271 -1.50 -18.63 -10.73
N ASP A 272 -2.06 -18.95 -11.88
CA ASP A 272 -3.50 -18.85 -12.15
C ASP A 272 -4.25 -20.05 -11.59
N MET A 273 -4.86 -19.86 -10.42
CA MET A 273 -5.62 -20.89 -9.73
C MET A 273 -6.89 -21.28 -10.49
N SER A 274 -7.44 -20.38 -11.32
CA SER A 274 -8.68 -20.66 -12.08
C SER A 274 -8.51 -21.77 -13.12
N THR A 275 -7.26 -22.04 -13.53
CA THR A 275 -6.92 -23.06 -14.52
C THR A 275 -6.60 -24.43 -13.92
N LEU A 276 -6.43 -24.51 -12.60
CA LEU A 276 -5.98 -25.74 -11.92
C LEU A 276 -7.10 -26.76 -11.70
N GLY A 277 -8.37 -26.31 -11.69
CA GLY A 277 -9.54 -27.15 -11.41
C GLY A 277 -9.50 -27.79 -10.02
N GLY A 278 -10.32 -28.82 -9.81
CA GLY A 278 -10.35 -29.57 -8.55
C GLY A 278 -10.66 -28.69 -7.34
N GLU A 279 -9.85 -28.80 -6.29
CA GLU A 279 -10.02 -28.08 -5.01
C GLU A 279 -10.00 -26.55 -5.15
N PHE A 280 -9.36 -26.02 -6.20
CA PHE A 280 -9.25 -24.58 -6.45
C PHE A 280 -10.48 -23.97 -7.11
N THR A 281 -11.39 -24.81 -7.64
CA THR A 281 -12.67 -24.38 -8.23
C THR A 281 -13.56 -23.68 -7.20
N TYR A 282 -13.41 -24.03 -5.93
CA TYR A 282 -14.24 -23.57 -4.80
C TYR A 282 -13.49 -22.60 -3.90
N TYR A 283 -12.42 -21.99 -4.40
CA TYR A 283 -11.66 -21.00 -3.65
C TYR A 283 -12.55 -19.88 -3.10
N GLY A 284 -12.35 -19.51 -1.84
CA GLY A 284 -13.12 -18.45 -1.17
C GLY A 284 -14.51 -18.88 -0.68
N ASP A 285 -14.92 -20.13 -0.91
CA ASP A 285 -16.16 -20.68 -0.36
C ASP A 285 -15.89 -21.33 1.02
N THR A 286 -16.65 -20.92 2.02
CA THR A 286 -16.53 -21.45 3.39
C THR A 286 -17.70 -22.34 3.80
N ILE A 287 -18.77 -22.46 2.99
CA ILE A 287 -19.98 -23.22 3.35
C ILE A 287 -20.62 -23.88 2.10
N GLU A 288 -20.65 -25.20 2.08
CA GLU A 288 -21.49 -25.97 1.14
C GLU A 288 -23.00 -25.83 1.45
N PRO A 289 -23.91 -25.71 0.47
CA PRO A 289 -23.66 -25.77 -0.98
C PRO A 289 -23.22 -24.42 -1.58
N VAL A 290 -22.19 -24.51 -2.41
CA VAL A 290 -21.46 -23.42 -3.07
C VAL A 290 -22.35 -22.61 -4.02
N ASN A 291 -22.52 -21.31 -3.76
CA ASN A 291 -23.10 -20.40 -4.75
C ASN A 291 -22.65 -18.93 -4.67
N SER A 292 -21.74 -18.56 -3.76
CA SER A 292 -21.30 -17.17 -3.68
C SER A 292 -19.87 -17.07 -4.20
N SER A 293 -19.71 -16.53 -5.41
CA SER A 293 -18.47 -15.90 -5.87
C SER A 293 -18.13 -14.78 -4.88
N ALA A 294 -17.57 -15.10 -3.71
CA ALA A 294 -17.27 -14.15 -2.65
C ALA A 294 -15.77 -13.87 -2.64
N TYR A 295 -15.40 -12.62 -2.39
CA TYR A 295 -14.01 -12.27 -2.15
C TYR A 295 -13.59 -12.71 -0.74
N SER A 296 -12.36 -13.21 -0.58
CA SER A 296 -11.81 -13.60 0.72
C SER A 296 -10.80 -12.55 1.21
N LEU A 297 -11.09 -11.94 2.36
CA LEU A 297 -10.16 -11.03 3.05
C LEU A 297 -9.01 -11.78 3.72
N GLU A 298 -9.25 -13.03 4.07
CA GLU A 298 -8.29 -13.91 4.74
C GLU A 298 -7.27 -14.49 3.76
N ALA A 299 -7.69 -14.73 2.52
CA ALA A 299 -6.79 -15.07 1.42
C ALA A 299 -7.25 -14.27 0.19
N PRO A 300 -6.69 -13.08 -0.07
CA PRO A 300 -7.00 -12.34 -1.28
C PRO A 300 -6.27 -12.92 -2.49
N VAL A 301 -6.87 -12.86 -3.69
CA VAL A 301 -6.20 -13.14 -4.96
C VAL A 301 -6.18 -11.90 -5.84
N ALA A 302 -5.23 -11.87 -6.76
CA ALA A 302 -5.08 -10.80 -7.74
C ALA A 302 -5.78 -11.13 -9.08
N ALA A 303 -5.98 -10.10 -9.89
CA ALA A 303 -6.59 -10.16 -11.21
C ALA A 303 -5.58 -9.84 -12.32
N THR A 304 -5.71 -10.49 -13.48
CA THR A 304 -4.91 -10.16 -14.68
C THR A 304 -5.45 -9.02 -15.50
N VAL A 305 -6.72 -8.65 -15.32
CA VAL A 305 -7.38 -7.56 -16.02
C VAL A 305 -8.17 -6.74 -15.02
N LEU A 306 -7.81 -5.46 -14.87
CA LEU A 306 -8.49 -4.53 -13.97
C LEU A 306 -9.55 -3.67 -14.68
N ALA A 307 -9.64 -3.76 -16.01
CA ALA A 307 -10.62 -3.00 -16.77
C ALA A 307 -12.05 -3.35 -16.30
N SER A 308 -12.86 -2.31 -16.04
CA SER A 308 -14.24 -2.43 -15.54
C SER A 308 -14.39 -3.05 -14.15
N MET A 309 -13.29 -3.26 -13.43
CA MET A 309 -13.32 -3.68 -12.03
C MET A 309 -13.53 -2.50 -11.08
N THR A 310 -13.97 -2.83 -9.87
CA THR A 310 -14.14 -1.92 -8.74
C THR A 310 -13.70 -2.60 -7.44
N SER A 311 -13.57 -1.86 -6.34
CA SER A 311 -13.31 -2.42 -5.01
C SER A 311 -14.41 -3.33 -4.49
N ALA A 312 -15.60 -3.33 -5.11
CA ALA A 312 -16.67 -4.27 -4.82
C ALA A 312 -16.62 -5.55 -5.69
N SER A 313 -15.56 -5.72 -6.49
CA SER A 313 -15.46 -6.85 -7.40
C SER A 313 -15.23 -8.14 -6.66
N VAL A 314 -16.00 -9.16 -7.02
CA VAL A 314 -15.93 -10.47 -6.39
C VAL A 314 -15.15 -11.46 -7.24
N LEU A 315 -14.88 -12.66 -6.71
CA LEU A 315 -14.00 -13.65 -7.34
C LEU A 315 -14.34 -13.97 -8.81
N GLY A 316 -15.63 -14.01 -9.16
CA GLY A 316 -16.11 -14.28 -10.52
C GLY A 316 -15.96 -13.12 -11.50
N ASN A 317 -15.58 -11.93 -11.03
CA ASN A 317 -15.34 -10.76 -11.87
C ASN A 317 -13.88 -10.65 -12.33
N TYR A 318 -13.01 -11.56 -11.89
CA TYR A 318 -11.62 -11.59 -12.31
C TYR A 318 -11.45 -12.39 -13.60
N ASP A 319 -10.67 -11.85 -14.55
CA ASP A 319 -10.24 -12.61 -15.75
C ASP A 319 -9.44 -13.86 -15.37
N LYS A 320 -8.61 -13.76 -14.32
CA LYS A 320 -7.85 -14.85 -13.70
C LYS A 320 -7.69 -14.62 -12.21
N GLN A 321 -7.56 -15.71 -11.46
CA GLN A 321 -7.35 -15.70 -10.01
C GLN A 321 -5.89 -16.00 -9.71
N ILE A 322 -5.09 -14.95 -9.58
CA ILE A 322 -3.65 -15.08 -9.41
C ILE A 322 -3.29 -15.13 -7.92
N LEU A 323 -2.60 -16.21 -7.53
CA LEU A 323 -2.00 -16.33 -6.21
C LEU A 323 -0.81 -15.37 -6.07
N THR A 324 -0.75 -14.56 -5.02
CA THR A 324 0.33 -13.58 -4.82
C THR A 324 0.96 -13.73 -3.43
N CYS A 325 2.08 -13.03 -3.18
CA CYS A 325 2.69 -13.00 -1.85
C CYS A 325 1.70 -12.53 -0.76
N VAL A 326 0.87 -11.53 -1.08
CA VAL A 326 -0.11 -10.96 -0.13
C VAL A 326 -1.35 -11.83 0.05
N SER A 327 -1.51 -12.91 -0.72
CA SER A 327 -2.56 -13.91 -0.50
C SER A 327 -2.40 -14.61 0.85
N CYS A 328 -1.16 -14.77 1.33
CA CYS A 328 -0.88 -15.41 2.62
C CYS A 328 -0.28 -14.43 3.64
N HIS A 329 0.43 -13.40 3.17
CA HIS A 329 1.16 -12.47 4.04
C HIS A 329 0.50 -11.10 4.12
N ARG A 330 0.68 -10.43 5.27
CA ARG A 330 0.39 -9.01 5.45
C ARG A 330 1.69 -8.21 5.32
N ALA A 331 1.65 -7.06 4.66
CA ALA A 331 2.87 -6.30 4.33
C ALA A 331 3.46 -5.55 5.53
N HIS A 332 2.67 -5.03 6.47
CA HIS A 332 3.16 -4.31 7.64
C HIS A 332 3.41 -5.25 8.81
N GLY A 333 2.42 -6.09 9.11
CA GLY A 333 2.47 -6.99 10.25
C GLY A 333 1.16 -7.74 10.48
N SER A 334 1.22 -8.83 11.23
CA SER A 334 0.07 -9.64 11.64
C SER A 334 0.33 -10.23 13.03
N PRO A 335 -0.68 -10.74 13.74
CA PRO A 335 -0.46 -11.39 15.03
C PRO A 335 0.18 -12.79 14.90
N TYR A 336 0.50 -13.23 13.69
CA TYR A 336 0.89 -14.61 13.38
C TYR A 336 2.33 -14.70 12.89
N TYR A 337 2.95 -15.86 13.11
CA TYR A 337 4.32 -16.14 12.73
C TYR A 337 4.54 -15.93 11.21
N LYS A 338 5.67 -15.32 10.85
CA LYS A 338 6.05 -14.98 9.46
C LYS A 338 5.02 -14.10 8.76
N ILE A 339 4.36 -13.25 9.53
CA ILE A 339 3.42 -12.24 9.02
C ILE A 339 2.27 -12.87 8.21
N LEU A 340 1.89 -14.10 8.55
CA LEU A 340 0.80 -14.81 7.90
C LEU A 340 -0.54 -14.17 8.24
N ARG A 341 -1.56 -14.39 7.41
CA ARG A 341 -2.93 -13.95 7.69
C ARG A 341 -3.63 -14.80 8.76
N TRP A 342 -3.15 -16.02 8.98
CA TRP A 342 -3.64 -17.01 9.96
C TRP A 342 -2.52 -17.64 10.80
N ASP A 343 -2.92 -18.35 11.85
CA ASP A 343 -2.04 -19.07 12.78
C ASP A 343 -1.54 -20.41 12.21
N TYR A 344 -0.52 -20.39 11.36
CA TYR A 344 0.23 -21.59 10.98
C TYR A 344 1.48 -21.72 11.87
N PRO A 345 1.82 -22.92 12.41
CA PRO A 345 1.32 -24.25 12.04
C PRO A 345 0.13 -24.78 12.84
N ASN A 346 -0.35 -24.04 13.84
CA ASN A 346 -1.39 -24.51 14.77
C ASN A 346 -2.77 -24.66 14.10
N SER A 347 -2.95 -24.04 12.94
CA SER A 347 -4.14 -24.10 12.12
C SER A 347 -3.77 -24.18 10.63
N VAL A 348 -4.36 -25.15 9.94
CA VAL A 348 -4.36 -25.23 8.47
C VAL A 348 -5.53 -24.45 7.86
N ALA A 349 -6.29 -23.67 8.65
CA ALA A 349 -7.53 -23.03 8.19
C ALA A 349 -7.31 -22.14 6.96
N GLY A 350 -6.26 -21.31 6.93
CA GLY A 350 -5.98 -20.48 5.76
C GLY A 350 -5.45 -21.28 4.56
N CYS A 351 -4.63 -22.31 4.79
CA CYS A 351 -4.25 -23.26 3.74
C CYS A 351 -5.50 -23.95 3.14
N GLY A 352 -6.48 -24.27 3.99
CA GLY A 352 -7.73 -24.91 3.65
C GLY A 352 -8.72 -24.03 2.87
N ILE A 353 -8.41 -22.74 2.66
CA ILE A 353 -9.13 -21.86 1.71
C ILE A 353 -8.77 -22.24 0.27
N CYS A 354 -7.51 -22.60 0.00
CA CYS A 354 -7.05 -23.06 -1.32
C CYS A 354 -7.06 -24.58 -1.45
N HIS A 355 -6.66 -25.28 -0.38
CA HIS A 355 -6.46 -26.73 -0.37
C HIS A 355 -7.62 -27.45 0.33
N THR A 356 -8.81 -27.32 -0.24
CA THR A 356 -10.07 -27.83 0.36
C THR A 356 -10.08 -29.35 0.53
N SER A 357 -9.28 -30.09 -0.25
CA SER A 357 -9.18 -31.56 -0.17
C SER A 357 -8.09 -32.07 0.76
N LYS A 358 -7.23 -31.18 1.29
CA LYS A 358 -6.06 -31.52 2.12
C LYS A 358 -6.21 -31.06 3.58
N ARG A 359 -7.45 -30.92 4.04
CA ARG A 359 -7.79 -30.52 5.42
C ARG A 359 -7.50 -31.62 6.42
#